data_AF-A0A2W2CFH3-F1
#
_entry.id   AF-A0A2W2CFH3-F1
#
_cell.length_a   1.000
_cell.length_b   1.000
_cell.length_c   1.000
_cell.angle_alpha   90.00
_cell.angle_beta   90.00
_cell.angle_gamma   90.00
#
_symmetry.space_group_name_H-M   'P 1'
#
loop_
_entity.id
_entity.type
_entity.pdbx_description
1 polymer ?
#
loop_
_entity_poly.entity_id
_entity_poly.type
_entity_poly.pdbx_seq_one_letter_code
_entity_poly.pdbx_strand_id
1 'polypeptide(L)'
;PREAAQPREASQPRDGGLALVAVNDGGEPWRASVTLTRLTVTGDPRAKTTLELDVPAYDSVTVALPAELARPDEARRELLVADAGSDRALWFFAEDRDMDYPAAEYDVTVEPTDGGQRVRVTARTILRDLTLFPDRLDPSAQVDEALITLLPGESATFTVHSAAPLDPTALTTQPTLRCVNDMQGRAPY
;
A
#
# COMPACT_ATOMS: atom_id res chain seq x y z
N PRO A 1 -20.83 -1.51 11.99
CA PRO A 1 -19.70 -2.19 11.32
C PRO A 1 -19.47 -1.57 9.95
N ARG A 2 -18.51 -0.64 9.86
CA ARG A 2 -17.99 -0.16 8.57
C ARG A 2 -16.97 -1.19 8.16
N GLU A 3 -17.40 -2.16 7.39
CA GLU A 3 -16.46 -3.08 6.73
C GLU A 3 -15.68 -2.21 5.74
N ALA A 4 -14.39 -2.07 6.01
CA ALA A 4 -13.45 -1.37 5.15
C ALA A 4 -13.63 -1.85 3.71
N ALA A 5 -13.52 -0.94 2.74
CA ALA A 5 -13.35 -1.36 1.37
C ALA A 5 -12.07 -2.19 1.33
N GLN A 6 -12.23 -3.51 1.31
CA GLN A 6 -11.14 -4.40 0.97
C GLN A 6 -10.74 -4.01 -0.45
N PRO A 7 -9.47 -3.69 -0.75
CA PRO A 7 -9.05 -3.55 -2.14
C PRO A 7 -9.22 -4.92 -2.81
N ARG A 8 -10.38 -5.12 -3.45
CA ARG A 8 -10.64 -6.33 -4.23
C ARG A 8 -10.06 -6.09 -5.62
N GLU A 9 -8.93 -6.74 -5.88
CA GLU A 9 -8.31 -6.80 -7.19
C GLU A 9 -9.31 -7.33 -8.23
N ALA A 10 -9.55 -6.52 -9.25
CA ALA A 10 -9.91 -6.98 -10.59
C ALA A 10 -9.64 -5.87 -11.60
N SER A 11 -8.41 -5.35 -11.61
CA SER A 11 -7.85 -4.91 -12.89
C SER A 11 -7.71 -6.19 -13.73
N GLN A 12 -8.79 -6.59 -14.39
CA GLN A 12 -8.75 -7.64 -15.38
C GLN A 12 -8.52 -6.96 -16.71
N PRO A 13 -7.49 -7.33 -17.49
CA PRO A 13 -7.41 -6.91 -18.87
C PRO A 13 -8.65 -7.47 -19.59
N ARG A 14 -9.66 -6.64 -19.80
CA ARG A 14 -10.78 -6.92 -20.69
C ARG A 14 -10.74 -5.89 -21.81
N ASP A 15 -10.66 -6.39 -23.04
CA ASP A 15 -10.46 -5.64 -24.29
C ASP A 15 -9.29 -4.64 -24.25
N GLY A 16 -8.16 -5.05 -23.68
CA GLY A 16 -6.85 -4.42 -23.94
C GLY A 16 -6.54 -3.12 -23.17
N GLY A 17 -7.27 -2.81 -22.09
CA GLY A 17 -7.02 -1.61 -21.27
C GLY A 17 -7.20 -1.83 -19.76
N LEU A 18 -6.61 -0.93 -18.97
CA LEU A 18 -6.74 -0.87 -17.51
C LEU A 18 -8.05 -0.17 -17.12
N ALA A 19 -8.72 -0.65 -16.07
CA ALA A 19 -9.97 -0.08 -15.57
C ALA A 19 -9.95 0.05 -14.04
N LEU A 20 -10.65 1.05 -13.52
CA LEU A 20 -11.00 1.16 -12.11
C LEU A 20 -12.31 0.41 -11.87
N VAL A 21 -12.30 -0.55 -10.96
CA VAL A 21 -13.50 -1.26 -10.50
C VAL A 21 -13.78 -0.84 -9.07
N ALA A 22 -14.93 -0.23 -8.84
CA ALA A 22 -15.39 0.17 -7.53
C ALA A 22 -16.56 -0.73 -7.11
N VAL A 23 -16.44 -1.36 -5.94
CA VAL A 23 -17.41 -2.32 -5.42
C VAL A 23 -17.99 -1.76 -4.12
N ASN A 24 -19.31 -1.72 -4.03
CA ASN A 24 -20.04 -1.29 -2.83
C ASN A 24 -20.81 -2.47 -2.26
N ASP A 25 -20.25 -3.11 -1.22
CA ASP A 25 -20.92 -4.19 -0.49
C ASP A 25 -21.91 -3.66 0.58
N GLY A 26 -22.08 -2.33 0.68
CA GLY A 26 -22.95 -1.66 1.64
C GLY A 26 -24.39 -1.49 1.15
N GLY A 27 -25.31 -1.31 2.11
CA GLY A 27 -26.74 -1.12 1.85
C GLY A 27 -27.18 0.28 1.44
N GLU A 28 -26.24 1.22 1.35
CA GLU A 28 -26.47 2.61 0.94
C GLU A 28 -25.60 2.92 -0.29
N PRO A 29 -26.02 3.82 -1.19
CA PRO A 29 -25.18 4.26 -2.31
C PRO A 29 -23.86 4.86 -1.84
N TRP A 30 -22.77 4.53 -2.53
CA TRP A 30 -21.45 5.08 -2.29
C TRP A 30 -21.08 6.08 -3.39
N ARG A 31 -20.95 7.35 -3.01
CA ARG A 31 -20.47 8.42 -3.87
C ARG A 31 -19.12 8.92 -3.41
N ALA A 32 -18.15 8.97 -4.32
CA ALA A 32 -16.80 9.39 -3.99
C ALA A 32 -16.11 10.06 -5.18
N SER A 33 -15.31 11.07 -4.88
CA SER A 33 -14.35 11.64 -5.84
C SER A 33 -13.04 10.86 -5.72
N VAL A 34 -12.62 10.21 -6.81
CA VAL A 34 -11.42 9.38 -6.86
C VAL A 34 -10.33 10.07 -7.66
N THR A 35 -9.22 10.37 -7.00
CA THR A 35 -8.02 10.89 -7.65
C THR A 35 -7.13 9.74 -8.10
N LEU A 36 -6.93 9.63 -9.41
CA LEU A 36 -6.02 8.67 -10.01
C LEU A 36 -4.71 9.38 -10.37
N THR A 37 -3.59 8.84 -9.92
CA THR A 37 -2.26 9.36 -10.25
C THR A 37 -1.36 8.22 -10.71
N ARG A 38 -0.84 8.28 -11.94
CA ARG A 38 0.29 7.46 -12.38
C ARG A 38 1.57 8.18 -11.98
N LEU A 39 2.46 7.50 -11.27
CA LEU A 39 3.73 8.04 -10.79
C LEU A 39 4.86 7.03 -11.00
N THR A 40 6.09 7.52 -10.91
CA THR A 40 7.26 6.64 -10.79
C THR A 40 7.37 6.06 -9.38
N VAL A 41 8.14 4.98 -9.22
CA VAL A 41 8.51 4.41 -7.91
C VAL A 41 9.35 5.36 -7.04
N THR A 42 9.84 6.48 -7.60
CA THR A 42 10.50 7.58 -6.88
C THR A 42 9.51 8.65 -6.39
N GLY A 43 8.23 8.54 -6.75
CA GLY A 43 7.18 9.48 -6.34
C GLY A 43 6.87 10.58 -7.37
N ASP A 44 7.50 10.58 -8.54
CA ASP A 44 7.32 11.63 -9.55
C ASP A 44 6.04 11.39 -10.37
N PRO A 45 5.08 12.33 -10.40
CA PRO A 45 3.84 12.14 -11.15
C PRO A 45 4.09 12.17 -12.66
N ARG A 46 3.40 11.27 -13.39
CA ARG A 46 3.41 11.17 -14.86
C ARG A 46 2.08 11.57 -15.47
N ALA A 47 0.97 11.19 -14.84
CA ALA A 47 -0.37 11.57 -15.25
C ALA A 47 -1.30 11.60 -14.03
N LYS A 48 -2.33 12.44 -14.07
CA LYS A 48 -3.30 12.58 -12.97
C LYS A 48 -4.67 12.95 -13.52
N THR A 49 -5.72 12.33 -12.99
CA THR A 49 -7.11 12.71 -13.24
C THR A 49 -7.98 12.50 -12.01
N THR A 50 -9.19 13.04 -12.03
CA THR A 50 -10.21 12.81 -10.99
C THR A 50 -11.48 12.27 -11.65
N LEU A 51 -12.06 11.24 -11.06
CA LEU A 51 -13.31 10.62 -11.47
C LEU A 51 -14.33 10.73 -10.35
N GLU A 52 -15.59 11.00 -10.69
CA GLU A 52 -16.69 10.88 -9.73
C GLU A 52 -17.33 9.49 -9.86
N LEU A 53 -17.44 8.79 -8.74
CA LEU A 53 -18.11 7.51 -8.63
C LEU A 53 -19.49 7.69 -8.01
N ASP A 54 -20.46 6.97 -8.56
CA ASP A 54 -21.76 6.72 -7.94
C ASP A 54 -22.03 5.21 -8.05
N VAL A 55 -21.82 4.49 -6.95
CA VAL A 55 -21.95 3.04 -6.87
C VAL A 55 -23.22 2.72 -6.07
N PRO A 56 -24.24 2.10 -6.69
CA PRO A 56 -25.45 1.69 -5.97
C PRO A 56 -25.14 0.74 -4.79
N ALA A 57 -26.10 0.58 -3.90
CA ALA A 57 -26.01 -0.39 -2.81
C ALA A 57 -25.87 -1.82 -3.35
N TYR A 58 -24.94 -2.60 -2.78
CA TYR A 58 -24.64 -3.99 -3.18
C TYR A 58 -24.29 -4.18 -4.67
N ASP A 59 -23.64 -3.18 -5.28
CA ASP A 59 -23.33 -3.17 -6.72
C ASP A 59 -21.85 -2.81 -6.98
N SER A 60 -21.45 -2.85 -8.24
CA SER A 60 -20.14 -2.42 -8.71
C SER A 60 -20.22 -1.58 -9.97
N VAL A 61 -19.30 -0.63 -10.11
CA VAL A 61 -19.12 0.14 -11.34
C VAL A 61 -17.71 -0.07 -11.87
N THR A 62 -17.59 -0.13 -13.19
CA THR A 62 -16.30 -0.24 -13.88
C THR A 62 -16.10 0.97 -14.77
N VAL A 63 -14.99 1.65 -14.61
CA VAL A 63 -14.62 2.84 -15.37
C VAL A 63 -13.31 2.58 -16.10
N ALA A 64 -13.35 2.60 -17.44
CA ALA A 64 -12.13 2.47 -18.24
C ALA A 64 -11.20 3.66 -18.00
N LEU A 65 -9.90 3.40 -17.86
CA LEU A 65 -8.93 4.46 -17.61
C LEU A 65 -8.43 5.08 -18.92
N PRO A 66 -8.23 6.41 -18.96
CA PRO A 66 -7.53 7.08 -20.05
C PRO A 66 -6.16 6.46 -20.32
N ALA A 67 -5.71 6.52 -21.58
CA ALA A 67 -4.45 5.94 -21.99
C ALA A 67 -3.25 6.53 -21.23
N GLU A 68 -3.30 7.82 -20.85
CA GLU A 68 -2.24 8.45 -20.06
C GLU A 68 -2.07 7.85 -18.66
N LEU A 69 -3.09 7.20 -18.10
CA LEU A 69 -3.01 6.47 -16.83
C LEU A 69 -2.77 4.98 -17.03
N ALA A 70 -3.37 4.39 -18.07
CA ALA A 70 -3.31 2.96 -18.32
C ALA A 70 -2.00 2.46 -18.94
N ARG A 71 -1.21 3.35 -19.56
CA ARG A 71 0.03 3.01 -20.27
C ARG A 71 1.23 3.67 -19.58
N PRO A 72 2.10 2.89 -18.91
CA PRO A 72 3.32 3.41 -18.34
C PRO A 72 4.33 3.75 -19.45
N ASP A 73 5.25 4.67 -19.16
CA ASP A 73 6.41 4.92 -20.02
C ASP A 73 7.49 3.85 -19.78
N GLU A 74 7.69 3.46 -18.51
CA GLU A 74 8.56 2.37 -18.07
C GLU A 74 7.85 1.51 -17.01
N ALA A 75 7.31 0.36 -17.42
CA ALA A 75 6.46 -0.48 -16.57
C ALA A 75 7.12 -0.94 -15.26
N ARG A 76 8.44 -1.18 -15.27
CA ARG A 76 9.21 -1.59 -14.08
C ARG A 76 9.43 -0.47 -13.07
N ARG A 77 9.10 0.78 -13.42
CA ARG A 77 9.40 1.97 -12.62
C ARG A 77 8.17 2.79 -12.29
N GLU A 78 6.99 2.27 -12.57
CA GLU A 78 5.76 3.04 -12.47
C GLU A 78 4.65 2.26 -11.77
N LEU A 79 3.77 3.03 -11.15
CA LEU A 79 2.57 2.54 -10.51
C LEU A 79 1.43 3.55 -10.69
N LEU A 80 0.22 3.07 -10.52
CA LEU A 80 -1.00 3.87 -10.48
C LEU A 80 -1.57 3.81 -9.06
N VAL A 81 -1.93 4.97 -8.52
CA VAL A 81 -2.65 5.13 -7.26
C VAL A 81 -4.05 5.60 -7.57
N ALA A 82 -5.05 4.94 -7.00
CA ALA A 82 -6.43 5.43 -6.93
C ALA A 82 -6.73 5.79 -5.47
N ASP A 83 -6.97 7.06 -5.20
CA ASP A 83 -7.24 7.59 -3.87
C ASP A 83 -8.68 8.12 -3.79
N ALA A 84 -9.48 7.53 -2.89
CA ALA A 84 -10.86 7.89 -2.62
C ALA A 84 -11.04 8.41 -1.17
N GLY A 85 -10.02 9.08 -0.62
CA GLY A 85 -10.03 9.58 0.76
C GLY A 85 -9.57 8.52 1.77
N SER A 86 -10.51 7.80 2.38
CA SER A 86 -10.18 6.73 3.33
C SER A 86 -9.69 5.45 2.66
N ASP A 87 -10.01 5.29 1.37
CA ASP A 87 -9.77 4.06 0.62
C ASP A 87 -8.76 4.33 -0.49
N ARG A 88 -7.80 3.43 -0.62
CA ARG A 88 -6.72 3.53 -1.61
C ARG A 88 -6.46 2.20 -2.27
N ALA A 89 -6.30 2.23 -3.59
CA ALA A 89 -5.84 1.09 -4.38
C ALA A 89 -4.56 1.43 -5.13
N LEU A 90 -3.71 0.42 -5.31
CA LEU A 90 -2.45 0.51 -6.04
C LEU A 90 -2.45 -0.49 -7.17
N TRP A 91 -1.88 -0.11 -8.30
CA TRP A 91 -1.62 -0.98 -9.43
C TRP A 91 -0.18 -0.81 -9.89
N PHE A 92 0.57 -1.92 -9.94
CA PHE A 92 1.94 -1.96 -10.42
C PHE A 92 1.96 -2.52 -11.83
N PHE A 93 2.73 -1.90 -12.73
CA PHE A 93 2.75 -2.29 -14.15
C PHE A 93 3.68 -3.48 -14.45
N ALA A 94 4.42 -3.97 -13.45
CA ALA A 94 5.19 -5.20 -13.50
C ALA A 94 5.07 -5.96 -12.18
N GLU A 95 5.45 -7.25 -12.18
CA GLU A 95 5.51 -8.05 -10.95
C GLU A 95 6.58 -7.51 -10.00
N ASP A 96 6.39 -7.67 -8.69
CA ASP A 96 7.29 -7.14 -7.66
C ASP A 96 8.76 -7.54 -7.84
N ARG A 97 9.05 -8.74 -8.41
CA ARG A 97 10.42 -9.20 -8.69
C ARG A 97 11.10 -8.49 -9.87
N ASP A 98 10.29 -7.88 -10.73
CA ASP A 98 10.71 -7.20 -11.96
C ASP A 98 10.73 -5.68 -11.82
N MET A 99 10.09 -5.16 -10.78
CA MET A 99 10.09 -3.73 -10.45
C MET A 99 11.50 -3.26 -10.04
N ASP A 100 11.86 -2.05 -10.42
CA ASP A 100 13.10 -1.36 -10.05
C ASP A 100 12.87 -0.48 -8.80
N TYR A 101 12.43 -1.07 -7.68
CA TYR A 101 12.23 -0.33 -6.44
C TYR A 101 13.55 0.28 -5.94
N PRO A 102 13.56 1.55 -5.50
CA PRO A 102 14.72 2.09 -4.80
C PRO A 102 14.99 1.30 -3.51
N ALA A 103 16.23 1.34 -3.02
CA ALA A 103 16.55 0.81 -1.70
C ALA A 103 15.64 1.44 -0.64
N ALA A 104 15.17 0.65 0.33
CA ALA A 104 14.27 1.14 1.36
C ALA A 104 14.97 2.17 2.27
N GLU A 105 14.50 3.41 2.24
CA GLU A 105 14.90 4.45 3.17
C GLU A 105 13.68 4.96 3.93
N TYR A 106 13.80 5.04 5.26
CA TYR A 106 12.70 5.41 6.14
C TYR A 106 13.21 5.89 7.49
N ASP A 107 12.35 6.61 8.19
CA ASP A 107 12.52 6.99 9.60
C ASP A 107 11.55 6.18 10.46
N VAL A 108 11.99 5.74 11.64
CA VAL A 108 11.16 4.98 12.57
C VAL A 108 11.22 5.58 13.97
N THR A 109 10.07 5.73 14.61
CA THR A 109 9.98 6.00 16.05
C THR A 109 9.25 4.86 16.75
N VAL A 110 9.70 4.55 17.96
CA VAL A 110 9.08 3.54 18.82
C VAL A 110 8.73 4.19 20.14
N GLU A 111 7.45 4.13 20.50
CA GLU A 111 6.93 4.73 21.72
C GLU A 111 6.21 3.66 22.56
N PRO A 112 6.39 3.64 23.90
CA PRO A 112 5.61 2.74 24.74
C PRO A 112 4.13 3.12 24.74
N THR A 113 3.26 2.13 24.81
CA THR A 113 1.81 2.29 25.02
C THR A 113 1.33 1.42 26.17
N ASP A 114 0.08 1.57 26.58
CA ASP A 114 -0.54 0.57 27.44
C ASP A 114 -0.63 -0.75 26.67
N GLY A 115 -0.10 -1.84 27.24
CA GLY A 115 -0.10 -3.17 26.62
C GLY A 115 0.86 -3.38 25.44
N GLY A 116 1.87 -2.51 25.22
CA GLY A 116 2.89 -2.75 24.20
C GLY A 116 3.65 -1.50 23.72
N GLN A 117 3.86 -1.42 22.40
CA GLN A 117 4.63 -0.35 21.75
C GLN A 117 3.98 0.09 20.44
N ARG A 118 4.09 1.37 20.13
CA ARG A 118 3.68 1.95 18.85
C ARG A 118 4.91 2.23 18.00
N VAL A 119 4.95 1.64 16.80
CA VAL A 119 6.04 1.80 15.84
C VAL A 119 5.54 2.63 14.67
N ARG A 120 5.97 3.88 14.58
CA ARG A 120 5.62 4.76 13.45
C ARG A 120 6.75 4.76 12.45
N VAL A 121 6.44 4.41 11.20
CA VAL A 121 7.39 4.42 10.08
C VAL A 121 7.00 5.54 9.13
N THR A 122 7.95 6.40 8.77
CA THR A 122 7.81 7.44 7.74
C THR A 122 8.71 7.09 6.56
N ALA A 123 8.10 6.93 5.39
CA ALA A 123 8.77 6.53 4.17
C ALA A 123 9.55 7.70 3.55
N ARG A 124 10.84 7.50 3.23
CA ARG A 124 11.61 8.45 2.39
C ARG A 124 11.63 8.00 0.93
N THR A 125 11.64 6.69 0.70
CA THR A 125 11.37 6.04 -0.60
C THR A 125 10.04 5.30 -0.54
N ILE A 126 9.53 4.81 -1.67
CA ILE A 126 8.42 3.84 -1.61
C ILE A 126 8.82 2.64 -0.76
N LEU A 127 7.94 2.22 0.15
CA LEU A 127 8.07 0.99 0.94
C LEU A 127 6.94 0.06 0.52
N ARG A 128 7.24 -0.91 -0.33
CA ARG A 128 6.25 -1.86 -0.86
C ARG A 128 5.98 -2.96 0.17
N ASP A 129 4.72 -3.09 0.57
CA ASP A 129 4.23 -4.09 1.54
C ASP A 129 5.05 -4.14 2.84
N LEU A 130 5.25 -2.97 3.43
CA LEU A 130 5.90 -2.80 4.73
C LEU A 130 5.18 -3.63 5.79
N THR A 131 5.96 -4.46 6.48
CA THR A 131 5.47 -5.42 7.45
C THR A 131 6.39 -5.49 8.66
N LEU A 132 5.79 -5.47 9.85
CA LEU A 132 6.49 -5.63 11.13
C LEU A 132 6.20 -7.02 11.71
N PHE A 133 7.25 -7.74 12.09
CA PHE A 133 7.19 -9.12 12.58
C PHE A 133 7.68 -9.21 14.03
N PRO A 134 6.91 -8.70 15.02
CA PRO A 134 7.33 -8.66 16.41
C PRO A 134 7.46 -10.07 17.02
N ASP A 135 6.82 -11.07 16.42
CA ASP A 135 6.90 -12.49 16.77
C ASP A 135 8.33 -13.07 16.70
N ARG A 136 9.22 -12.41 15.94
CA ARG A 136 10.65 -12.76 15.89
C ARG A 136 11.41 -12.43 17.18
N LEU A 137 10.87 -11.53 17.99
CA LEU A 137 11.46 -11.13 19.28
C LEU A 137 10.77 -11.85 20.45
N ASP A 138 9.45 -12.00 20.37
CA ASP A 138 8.64 -12.76 21.31
C ASP A 138 7.53 -13.49 20.53
N PRO A 139 7.50 -14.84 20.52
CA PRO A 139 6.50 -15.60 19.77
C PRO A 139 5.03 -15.31 20.10
N SER A 140 4.75 -14.66 21.23
CA SER A 140 3.41 -14.24 21.62
C SER A 140 3.03 -12.82 21.18
N ALA A 141 3.99 -12.04 20.67
CA ALA A 141 3.75 -10.67 20.25
C ALA A 141 2.92 -10.58 18.97
N GLN A 142 2.06 -9.58 18.89
CA GLN A 142 1.13 -9.35 17.78
C GLN A 142 1.26 -7.92 17.26
N VAL A 143 0.83 -7.71 16.02
CA VAL A 143 0.72 -6.39 15.39
C VAL A 143 -0.66 -6.26 14.75
N ASP A 144 -1.22 -5.07 14.75
CA ASP A 144 -2.54 -4.74 14.20
C ASP A 144 -2.60 -4.74 12.67
N GLU A 145 -1.52 -4.32 12.01
CA GLU A 145 -1.45 -4.14 10.57
C GLU A 145 -0.21 -4.79 9.95
N ALA A 146 -0.30 -5.11 8.66
CA ALA A 146 0.77 -5.69 7.85
C ALA A 146 0.56 -5.35 6.37
N LEU A 147 1.60 -5.55 5.55
CA LEU A 147 1.56 -5.38 4.09
C LEU A 147 1.11 -3.97 3.65
N ILE A 148 1.52 -2.94 4.39
CA ILE A 148 1.17 -1.55 4.08
C ILE A 148 2.16 -1.02 3.04
N THR A 149 1.66 -0.56 1.89
CA THR A 149 2.52 0.20 0.98
C THR A 149 2.50 1.68 1.34
N LEU A 150 3.68 2.29 1.49
CA LEU A 150 3.87 3.72 1.75
C LEU A 150 4.59 4.40 0.59
N LEU A 151 4.07 5.52 0.10
CA LEU A 151 4.77 6.40 -0.85
C LEU A 151 5.73 7.35 -0.10
N PRO A 152 6.71 7.98 -0.78
CA PRO A 152 7.58 8.98 -0.17
C PRO A 152 6.81 10.07 0.58
N GLY A 153 7.17 10.31 1.84
CA GLY A 153 6.53 11.26 2.74
C GLY A 153 5.35 10.71 3.54
N GLU A 154 4.84 9.53 3.19
CA GLU A 154 3.74 8.90 3.93
C GLU A 154 4.21 8.22 5.22
N SER A 155 3.28 7.95 6.12
CA SER A 155 3.57 7.24 7.36
C SER A 155 2.50 6.20 7.69
N ALA A 156 2.95 5.08 8.27
CA ALA A 156 2.08 4.10 8.93
C ALA A 156 2.46 4.00 10.41
N THR A 157 1.52 3.54 11.22
CA THR A 157 1.72 3.30 12.63
C THR A 157 1.26 1.89 12.95
N PHE A 158 2.18 1.05 13.40
CA PHE A 158 1.92 -0.30 13.85
C PHE A 158 1.75 -0.30 15.37
N THR A 159 0.68 -0.90 15.87
CA THR A 159 0.48 -1.15 17.31
C THR A 159 0.93 -2.58 17.62
N VAL A 160 2.07 -2.69 18.29
CA VAL A 160 2.62 -3.96 18.76
C VAL A 160 2.08 -4.26 20.15
N HIS A 161 1.50 -5.44 20.31
CA HIS A 161 1.05 -5.97 21.60
C HIS A 161 2.00 -7.06 22.08
N SER A 162 2.46 -6.96 23.32
CA SER A 162 3.36 -7.95 23.94
C SER A 162 3.23 -7.92 25.47
N ALA A 163 3.55 -9.05 26.13
CA ALA A 163 3.46 -9.14 27.59
C ALA A 163 4.56 -8.34 28.31
N ALA A 164 5.73 -8.24 27.67
CA ALA A 164 6.85 -7.42 28.10
C ALA A 164 7.29 -6.49 26.96
N PRO A 165 7.86 -5.31 27.25
CA PRO A 165 8.41 -4.44 26.22
C PRO A 165 9.48 -5.15 25.39
N LEU A 166 9.39 -5.06 24.06
CA LEU A 166 10.38 -5.59 23.13
C LEU A 166 11.51 -4.56 22.94
N ASP A 167 12.68 -5.02 22.48
CA ASP A 167 13.80 -4.13 22.15
C ASP A 167 13.37 -3.13 21.05
N PRO A 168 13.32 -1.82 21.35
CA PRO A 168 12.91 -0.80 20.39
C PRO A 168 13.79 -0.78 19.13
N THR A 169 15.09 -1.04 19.25
CA THR A 169 16.01 -1.01 18.10
C THR A 169 15.76 -2.21 17.18
N ALA A 170 15.46 -3.37 17.76
CA ALA A 170 15.14 -4.56 16.99
C ALA A 170 13.80 -4.44 16.24
N LEU A 171 12.88 -3.60 16.71
CA LEU A 171 11.61 -3.30 16.03
C LEU A 171 11.77 -2.39 14.79
N THR A 172 12.91 -1.71 14.63
CA THR A 172 13.11 -0.75 13.51
C THR A 172 13.94 -1.29 12.36
N THR A 173 14.42 -2.54 12.46
CA THR A 173 15.39 -3.11 11.52
C THR A 173 15.04 -4.53 11.10
N GLN A 174 15.74 -5.05 10.09
CA GLN A 174 15.66 -6.45 9.72
C GLN A 174 16.17 -7.34 10.88
N PRO A 175 15.58 -8.53 11.10
CA PRO A 175 14.54 -9.17 10.28
C PRO A 175 13.11 -8.80 10.68
N THR A 176 12.91 -7.89 11.65
CA THR A 176 11.60 -7.57 12.21
C THR A 176 10.80 -6.62 11.32
N LEU A 177 11.41 -5.53 10.86
CA LEU A 177 10.79 -4.59 9.92
C LEU A 177 11.28 -4.88 8.51
N ARG A 178 10.37 -5.25 7.61
CA ARG A 178 10.67 -5.73 6.25
C ARG A 178 9.76 -5.07 5.22
N CYS A 179 10.23 -4.99 3.98
CA CYS A 179 9.41 -4.64 2.84
C CYS A 179 9.93 -5.37 1.57
N VAL A 180 9.14 -5.38 0.51
CA VAL A 180 9.49 -6.03 -0.77
C VAL A 180 10.79 -5.46 -1.36
N ASN A 181 11.10 -4.18 -1.11
CA ASN A 181 12.35 -3.56 -1.55
C ASN A 181 13.59 -4.32 -1.08
N ASP A 182 13.51 -5.08 0.02
CA ASP A 182 14.62 -5.90 0.53
C ASP A 182 15.07 -7.02 -0.43
N MET A 183 14.26 -7.33 -1.45
CA MET A 183 14.59 -8.34 -2.47
C MET A 183 15.50 -7.79 -3.58
N GLN A 184 15.64 -6.46 -3.69
CA GLN A 184 16.51 -5.80 -4.66
C GLN A 184 17.98 -6.12 -4.36
N GLY A 185 18.72 -6.63 -5.35
CA GLY A 185 20.15 -6.96 -5.24
C GLY A 185 20.47 -8.40 -4.83
N ARG A 186 19.46 -9.25 -4.64
CA ARG A 186 19.66 -10.70 -4.42
C ARG A 186 19.61 -11.40 -5.78
N ALA A 187 20.75 -11.96 -6.21
CA ALA A 187 20.79 -12.75 -7.44
C ALA A 187 19.74 -13.87 -7.38
N PRO A 188 19.00 -14.15 -8.47
CA PRO A 188 18.07 -15.27 -8.50
C PRO A 188 18.86 -16.56 -8.22
N TYR A 189 18.28 -17.41 -7.36
CA TYR A 189 18.81 -18.74 -7.04
C TYR A 189 18.82 -19.63 -8.28
#